data_AF-A0A9E0X4N0-F1
#
_entry.id   AF-A0A9E0X4N0-F1
#
_cell.length_a   1.000
_cell.length_b   1.000
_cell.length_c   1.000
_cell.angle_alpha   90.00
_cell.angle_beta   90.00
_cell.angle_gamma   90.00
#
_symmetry.space_group_name_H-M   'P 1'
#
loop_
_entity.id
_entity.type
_entity.pdbx_description
1 polymer ?
#
loop_
_entity_poly.entity_id
_entity_poly.type
_entity_poly.pdbx_seq_one_letter_code
_entity_poly.pdbx_strand_id
1 'polypeptide(L)'
;MTVDAPAPRADLPAAQARWAPWTVLACLSLWPWVAPANVAVALTAVLTIGWLGLRRFRGGDGLLSREAWALTTALFFSYWLPELFACIGAADARRALVEVLTGLRFLPLLWLAAIAVHRERERRIVFVGIAVLALYWTGDGLVQALTGHGLRGAANIEAGSGLVRISGIFGAQHPHLGQVLASLAVFPLGWVAPRAGRAGWLGVALLLGLVIVLSGSRAAVLTYALVLLFSSWRRLDWKQLLGVLVAAVVGIAALATVFPAELHSRIARSQAIWHGGIDGLDAASSGRVRIWGAALCMAREHPLNGVGVRGYRDAYAHCAPHMDTPAPWGDGSALHAHQIVLEVLSETGLIGLALWLIGAALAIRAWRFAKPAARARAALPAVALAVTVFPLNTHLAFYSSFWGGFTLLLAGLYVGALFGEDATIDTAGER
;
A
#
# COMPACT_ATOMS: atom_id res chain seq x y z
N MET A 1 -50.62 39.91 -19.06
CA MET A 1 -49.25 39.83 -18.53
C MET A 1 -48.96 38.38 -18.19
N THR A 2 -48.44 37.64 -19.17
CA THR A 2 -47.91 36.29 -18.97
C THR A 2 -46.51 36.47 -18.37
N VAL A 3 -46.33 36.02 -17.13
CA VAL A 3 -45.02 35.96 -16.49
C VAL A 3 -44.26 34.83 -17.16
N ASP A 4 -43.29 35.18 -18.02
CA ASP A 4 -42.37 34.20 -18.59
C ASP A 4 -41.65 33.47 -17.46
N ALA A 5 -41.85 32.15 -17.41
CA ALA A 5 -41.07 31.28 -16.54
C ALA A 5 -39.59 31.41 -16.93
N PRO A 6 -38.67 31.56 -15.97
CA PRO A 6 -37.25 31.65 -16.30
C PRO A 6 -36.83 30.36 -17.02
N ALA A 7 -36.20 30.53 -18.18
CA ALA A 7 -35.65 29.42 -18.94
C ALA A 7 -34.79 28.52 -18.03
N PRO A 8 -34.84 27.18 -18.19
CA PRO A 8 -33.96 26.30 -17.45
C PRO A 8 -32.52 26.75 -17.68
N ARG A 9 -31.80 27.05 -16.59
CA ARG A 9 -30.38 27.37 -16.64
C ARG A 9 -29.71 26.24 -17.42
N ALA A 10 -29.07 26.57 -18.54
CA ALA A 10 -28.23 25.62 -19.25
C ALA A 10 -27.28 24.99 -18.24
N ASP A 11 -27.39 23.68 -18.05
CA ASP A 11 -26.52 22.91 -17.18
C ASP A 11 -25.08 23.16 -17.62
N LEU A 12 -24.36 23.98 -16.86
CA LEU A 12 -22.93 24.19 -17.07
C LEU A 12 -22.29 22.79 -17.04
N PRO A 13 -21.47 22.41 -18.04
CA PRO A 13 -20.95 21.06 -18.13
C PRO A 13 -20.30 20.68 -16.80
N ALA A 14 -20.84 19.64 -16.15
CA ALA A 14 -20.42 19.18 -14.84
C ALA A 14 -18.89 19.18 -14.78
N ALA A 15 -18.34 19.98 -13.87
CA ALA A 15 -16.97 20.46 -13.99
C ALA A 15 -15.97 19.28 -14.03
N GLN A 16 -15.44 18.94 -15.21
CA GLN A 16 -14.61 17.75 -15.39
C GLN A 16 -13.20 17.97 -14.85
N ALA A 17 -12.66 16.96 -14.17
CA ALA A 17 -11.30 16.95 -13.61
C ALA A 17 -10.37 16.06 -14.47
N ARG A 18 -10.32 16.33 -15.78
CA ARG A 18 -9.61 15.48 -16.76
C ARG A 18 -8.09 15.35 -16.49
N TRP A 19 -7.52 16.27 -15.72
CA TRP A 19 -6.12 16.26 -15.30
C TRP A 19 -5.86 15.32 -14.10
N ALA A 20 -6.87 15.03 -13.27
CA ALA A 20 -6.70 14.28 -12.03
C ALA A 20 -6.09 12.88 -12.22
N PRO A 21 -6.50 12.07 -13.23
CA PRO A 21 -5.87 10.78 -13.50
C PRO A 21 -4.36 10.87 -13.74
N TRP A 22 -3.94 11.86 -14.52
CA TRP A 22 -2.55 12.04 -14.89
C TRP A 22 -1.70 12.51 -13.71
N THR A 23 -2.24 13.37 -12.87
CA THR A 23 -1.56 13.80 -11.63
C THR A 23 -1.39 12.65 -10.65
N VAL A 24 -2.41 11.79 -10.48
CA VAL A 24 -2.32 10.58 -9.65
C VAL A 24 -1.25 9.62 -10.19
N LEU A 25 -1.23 9.38 -11.51
CA LEU A 25 -0.22 8.53 -12.15
C LEU A 25 1.19 9.14 -12.07
N ALA A 26 1.32 10.46 -12.17
CA ALA A 26 2.60 11.15 -12.01
C ALA A 26 3.12 11.06 -10.57
N CYS A 27 2.25 11.19 -9.56
CA CYS A 27 2.64 10.94 -8.17
C CYS A 27 3.13 9.51 -7.99
N LEU A 28 2.39 8.53 -8.52
CA LEU A 28 2.73 7.12 -8.40
C LEU A 28 3.99 6.73 -9.19
N SER A 29 4.24 7.32 -10.37
CA SER A 29 5.45 7.05 -11.14
C SER A 29 6.71 7.55 -10.44
N LEU A 30 6.61 8.62 -9.65
CA LEU A 30 7.68 9.18 -8.84
C LEU A 30 7.87 8.46 -7.50
N TRP A 31 6.94 7.59 -7.10
CA TRP A 31 6.98 6.85 -5.82
C TRP A 31 8.32 6.15 -5.52
N PRO A 32 9.05 5.57 -6.52
CA PRO A 32 10.36 4.98 -6.26
C PRO A 32 11.40 5.96 -5.71
N TRP A 33 11.26 7.26 -5.95
CA TRP A 33 12.12 8.31 -5.42
C TRP A 33 11.43 9.06 -4.28
N VAL A 34 11.74 8.70 -3.04
CA VAL A 34 11.06 9.21 -1.83
C VAL A 34 10.98 10.74 -1.79
N ALA A 35 12.09 11.46 -2.06
CA ALA A 35 12.11 12.92 -2.02
C ALA A 35 11.25 13.55 -3.15
N PRO A 36 11.46 13.22 -4.45
CA PRO A 36 10.57 13.65 -5.52
C PRO A 36 9.09 13.30 -5.31
N ALA A 37 8.78 12.09 -4.82
CA ALA A 37 7.41 11.67 -4.51
C ALA A 37 6.77 12.59 -3.46
N ASN A 38 7.50 12.89 -2.38
CA ASN A 38 7.03 13.79 -1.33
C ASN A 38 6.74 15.21 -1.85
N VAL A 39 7.58 15.73 -2.74
CA VAL A 39 7.37 17.05 -3.37
C VAL A 39 6.15 17.00 -4.29
N ALA A 40 6.04 15.97 -5.13
CA ALA A 40 4.91 15.81 -6.04
C ALA A 40 3.57 15.72 -5.29
N VAL A 41 3.52 14.96 -4.19
CA VAL A 41 2.34 14.86 -3.31
C VAL A 41 2.01 16.20 -2.67
N ALA A 42 3.00 16.93 -2.15
CA ALA A 42 2.77 18.23 -1.53
C ALA A 42 2.24 19.27 -2.55
N LEU A 43 2.84 19.36 -3.73
CA LEU A 43 2.38 20.23 -4.81
C LEU A 43 0.96 19.86 -5.25
N THR A 44 0.71 18.56 -5.43
CA THR A 44 -0.63 18.04 -5.77
C THR A 44 -1.66 18.43 -4.72
N ALA A 45 -1.29 18.38 -3.43
CA ALA A 45 -2.19 18.74 -2.36
C ALA A 45 -2.57 20.23 -2.40
N VAL A 46 -1.59 21.12 -2.56
CA VAL A 46 -1.80 22.57 -2.68
C VAL A 46 -2.66 22.90 -3.90
N LEU A 47 -2.33 22.32 -5.06
CA LEU A 47 -3.08 22.54 -6.30
C LEU A 47 -4.53 22.03 -6.20
N THR A 48 -4.73 20.87 -5.56
CA THR A 48 -6.06 20.30 -5.36
C THR A 48 -6.91 21.16 -4.44
N ILE A 49 -6.37 21.62 -3.30
CA ILE A 49 -7.08 22.54 -2.40
C ILE A 49 -7.43 23.85 -3.13
N GLY A 50 -6.46 24.47 -3.80
CA GLY A 50 -6.69 25.73 -4.52
C GLY A 50 -7.78 25.59 -5.58
N TRP A 51 -7.74 24.49 -6.34
CA TRP A 51 -8.74 24.19 -7.37
C TRP A 51 -10.14 23.89 -6.78
N LEU A 52 -10.22 23.13 -5.68
CA LEU A 52 -11.49 22.87 -4.98
C LEU A 52 -12.07 24.15 -4.39
N GLY A 53 -11.23 25.01 -3.79
CA GLY A 53 -11.64 26.30 -3.26
C GLY A 53 -12.28 27.18 -4.33
N LEU A 54 -11.61 27.36 -5.48
CA LEU A 54 -12.12 28.14 -6.60
C LEU A 54 -13.44 27.60 -7.18
N ARG A 55 -13.70 26.29 -7.05
CA ARG A 55 -14.92 25.64 -7.55
C ARG A 55 -16.06 25.56 -6.53
N ARG A 56 -15.76 25.49 -5.23
CA ARG A 56 -16.78 25.48 -4.18
C ARG A 56 -17.61 26.77 -4.17
N PHE A 57 -17.01 27.89 -4.59
CA PHE A 57 -17.69 29.16 -4.81
C PHE A 57 -18.45 29.26 -6.16
N ARG A 58 -18.40 28.21 -7.00
CA ARG A 58 -19.01 28.17 -8.34
C ARG A 58 -19.98 26.98 -8.53
N GLY A 59 -20.52 26.42 -7.44
CA GLY A 59 -21.54 25.35 -7.50
C GLY A 59 -21.00 23.94 -7.75
N GLY A 60 -19.77 23.65 -7.33
CA GLY A 60 -19.02 22.43 -7.65
C GLY A 60 -19.42 21.11 -6.98
N ASP A 61 -20.72 20.79 -6.86
CA ASP A 61 -21.21 19.57 -6.20
C ASP A 61 -21.08 18.29 -7.07
N GLY A 62 -20.56 18.38 -8.30
CA GLY A 62 -20.53 17.28 -9.30
C GLY A 62 -19.20 16.54 -9.47
N LEU A 63 -18.31 16.55 -8.46
CA LEU A 63 -16.99 15.89 -8.53
C LEU A 63 -16.93 14.51 -7.89
N LEU A 64 -17.62 14.36 -6.77
CA LEU A 64 -17.75 13.13 -5.99
C LEU A 64 -19.15 13.12 -5.39
N SER A 65 -19.70 11.93 -5.16
CA SER A 65 -20.92 11.79 -4.36
C SER A 65 -20.70 12.25 -2.91
N ARG A 66 -21.79 12.54 -2.19
CA ARG A 66 -21.73 12.93 -0.78
C ARG A 66 -21.08 11.84 0.07
N GLU A 67 -21.38 10.58 -0.23
CA GLU A 67 -20.83 9.41 0.45
C GLU A 67 -19.34 9.26 0.19
N ALA A 68 -18.88 9.53 -1.04
CA ALA A 68 -17.47 9.52 -1.37
C ALA A 68 -16.70 10.59 -0.61
N TRP A 69 -17.21 11.84 -0.55
CA TRP A 69 -16.62 12.91 0.26
C TRP A 69 -16.56 12.54 1.75
N ALA A 70 -17.65 12.00 2.28
CA ALA A 70 -17.72 11.62 3.69
C ALA A 70 -16.74 10.50 4.03
N LEU A 71 -16.72 9.41 3.24
CA LEU A 71 -15.88 8.26 3.52
C LEU A 71 -14.40 8.57 3.32
N THR A 72 -14.02 9.28 2.26
CA THR A 72 -12.62 9.71 2.07
C THR A 72 -12.10 10.53 3.25
N THR A 73 -12.91 11.48 3.72
CA THR A 73 -12.59 12.34 4.86
C THR A 73 -12.51 11.54 6.16
N ALA A 74 -13.47 10.64 6.40
CA ALA A 74 -13.47 9.78 7.58
C ALA A 74 -12.26 8.83 7.62
N LEU A 75 -11.88 8.25 6.47
CA LEU A 75 -10.69 7.40 6.38
C LEU A 75 -9.40 8.19 6.64
N PHE A 76 -9.29 9.41 6.10
CA PHE A 76 -8.17 10.28 6.42
C PHE A 76 -8.08 10.58 7.93
N PHE A 77 -9.18 11.00 8.56
CA PHE A 77 -9.16 11.31 9.99
C PHE A 77 -8.95 10.06 10.87
N SER A 78 -9.37 8.88 10.42
CA SER A 78 -9.05 7.61 11.10
C SER A 78 -7.57 7.26 11.09
N TYR A 79 -6.81 7.82 10.13
CA TYR A 79 -5.37 7.68 10.02
C TYR A 79 -4.63 8.83 10.73
N TRP A 80 -5.07 10.08 10.52
CA TRP A 80 -4.38 11.29 10.96
C TRP A 80 -4.67 11.71 12.42
N LEU A 81 -5.89 11.55 12.93
CA LEU A 81 -6.19 11.87 14.33
C LEU A 81 -5.39 11.03 15.35
N PRO A 82 -5.16 9.71 15.13
CA PRO A 82 -4.20 8.96 15.93
C PRO A 82 -2.87 9.67 16.12
N GLU A 83 -2.28 10.19 15.04
CA GLU A 83 -1.00 10.89 15.08
C GLU A 83 -1.09 12.19 15.89
N LEU A 84 -2.17 12.96 15.71
CA LEU A 84 -2.40 14.20 16.45
C LEU A 84 -2.50 13.96 17.97
N PHE A 85 -3.28 12.95 18.38
CA PHE A 85 -3.40 12.61 19.80
C PHE A 85 -2.08 12.06 20.36
N ALA A 86 -1.34 11.30 19.56
CA ALA A 86 -0.05 10.74 19.94
C ALA A 86 1.03 11.81 20.21
N CYS A 87 0.89 13.04 19.71
CA CYS A 87 1.77 14.15 20.08
C CYS A 87 1.76 14.43 21.58
N ILE A 88 0.66 14.13 22.28
CA ILE A 88 0.53 14.33 23.72
C ILE A 88 1.25 13.19 24.45
N GLY A 89 2.44 13.49 24.98
CA GLY A 89 3.29 12.50 25.67
C GLY A 89 4.22 11.72 24.74
N ALA A 90 4.42 12.20 23.50
CA ALA A 90 5.39 11.62 22.57
C ALA A 90 6.83 11.70 23.11
N ALA A 91 7.62 10.66 22.86
CA ALA A 91 9.05 10.62 23.16
C ALA A 91 9.83 11.74 22.45
N ASP A 92 9.44 12.08 21.21
CA ASP A 92 9.89 13.27 20.48
C ASP A 92 8.68 14.04 19.94
N ALA A 93 8.16 14.96 20.77
CA ALA A 93 7.00 15.77 20.42
C ALA A 93 7.22 16.66 19.18
N ARG A 94 8.46 17.15 18.95
CA ARG A 94 8.77 17.99 17.79
C ARG A 94 8.64 17.18 16.51
N ARG A 95 9.22 15.98 16.49
CA ARG A 95 9.16 15.08 15.34
C ARG A 95 7.73 14.58 15.09
N ALA A 96 7.00 14.24 16.15
CA ALA A 96 5.59 13.86 16.05
C ALA A 96 4.75 14.97 15.42
N LEU A 97 4.91 16.23 15.88
CA LEU A 97 4.20 17.38 15.33
C LEU A 97 4.55 17.63 13.86
N VAL A 98 5.81 17.46 13.47
CA VAL A 98 6.22 17.57 12.05
C VAL A 98 5.52 16.49 11.20
N GLU A 99 5.42 15.24 11.66
CA GLU A 99 4.70 14.19 10.92
C GLU A 99 3.21 14.56 10.79
N VAL A 100 2.55 14.96 11.87
CA VAL A 100 1.14 15.41 11.86
C VAL A 100 0.91 16.55 10.86
N LEU A 101 1.73 17.59 10.89
CA LEU A 101 1.59 18.75 10.00
C LEU A 101 1.84 18.38 8.54
N THR A 102 2.87 17.57 8.28
CA THR A 102 3.16 17.09 6.92
C THR A 102 2.10 16.10 6.41
N GLY A 103 1.46 15.34 7.30
CA GLY A 103 0.39 14.41 7.00
C GLY A 103 -0.88 15.05 6.43
N LEU A 104 -1.13 16.33 6.70
CA LEU A 104 -2.29 17.08 6.16
C LEU A 104 -2.36 17.07 4.63
N ARG A 105 -1.21 16.96 3.95
CA ARG A 105 -1.15 16.88 2.48
C ARG A 105 -1.82 15.62 1.91
N PHE A 106 -1.99 14.57 2.72
CA PHE A 106 -2.59 13.33 2.24
C PHE A 106 -4.11 13.41 2.09
N LEU A 107 -4.81 14.32 2.79
CA LEU A 107 -6.26 14.50 2.62
C LEU A 107 -6.61 14.95 1.19
N PRO A 108 -6.02 16.03 0.65
CA PRO A 108 -6.24 16.42 -0.74
C PRO A 108 -5.78 15.36 -1.75
N LEU A 109 -4.68 14.64 -1.48
CA LEU A 109 -4.23 13.54 -2.33
C LEU A 109 -5.30 12.44 -2.41
N LEU A 110 -5.87 12.06 -1.26
CA LEU A 110 -6.89 11.03 -1.15
C LEU A 110 -8.18 11.46 -1.87
N TRP A 111 -8.58 12.72 -1.74
CA TRP A 111 -9.70 13.28 -2.52
C TRP A 111 -9.41 13.28 -4.02
N LEU A 112 -8.22 13.70 -4.45
CA LEU A 112 -7.85 13.71 -5.86
C LEU A 112 -7.85 12.29 -6.44
N ALA A 113 -7.32 11.32 -5.69
CA ALA A 113 -7.34 9.92 -6.08
C ALA A 113 -8.76 9.40 -6.26
N ALA A 114 -9.67 9.76 -5.35
CA ALA A 114 -11.09 9.41 -5.49
C ALA A 114 -11.73 10.08 -6.73
N ILE A 115 -11.47 11.37 -6.96
CA ILE A 115 -11.96 12.11 -8.14
C ILE A 115 -11.46 11.47 -9.43
N ALA A 116 -10.18 11.08 -9.46
CA ALA A 116 -9.51 10.50 -10.63
C ALA A 116 -10.09 9.15 -11.08
N VAL A 117 -10.87 8.47 -10.24
CA VAL A 117 -11.51 7.18 -10.58
C VAL A 117 -13.02 7.19 -10.44
N HIS A 118 -13.62 8.35 -10.18
CA HIS A 118 -15.05 8.47 -9.99
C HIS A 118 -15.81 8.16 -11.29
N ARG A 119 -15.34 8.66 -12.42
CA ARG A 119 -15.92 8.40 -13.75
C ARG A 119 -15.23 7.26 -14.47
N GLU A 120 -15.97 6.54 -15.31
CA GLU A 120 -15.48 5.33 -15.98
C GLU A 120 -14.25 5.55 -16.86
N ARG A 121 -14.26 6.60 -17.69
CA ARG A 121 -13.14 6.92 -18.59
C ARG A 121 -11.86 7.19 -17.81
N GLU A 122 -11.93 8.06 -16.82
CA GLU A 122 -10.83 8.45 -15.94
C GLU A 122 -10.32 7.27 -15.11
N ARG A 123 -11.24 6.48 -14.54
CA ARG A 123 -10.93 5.24 -13.84
C ARG A 123 -10.15 4.26 -14.69
N ARG A 124 -10.54 4.08 -15.96
CA ARG A 124 -9.80 3.23 -16.90
C ARG A 124 -8.39 3.75 -17.15
N ILE A 125 -8.21 5.07 -17.29
CA ILE A 125 -6.88 5.67 -17.43
C ILE A 125 -6.01 5.35 -16.21
N VAL A 126 -6.52 5.59 -14.99
CA VAL A 126 -5.77 5.31 -13.75
C VAL A 126 -5.45 3.83 -13.61
N PHE A 127 -6.42 2.93 -13.77
CA PHE A 127 -6.19 1.50 -13.55
C PHE A 127 -5.24 0.90 -14.59
N VAL A 128 -5.35 1.30 -15.86
CA VAL A 128 -4.40 0.89 -16.90
C VAL A 128 -3.02 1.52 -16.65
N GLY A 129 -2.97 2.79 -16.24
CA GLY A 129 -1.70 3.45 -15.90
C GLY A 129 -0.97 2.76 -14.75
N ILE A 130 -1.68 2.37 -13.68
CA ILE A 130 -1.11 1.59 -12.57
C ILE A 130 -0.60 0.24 -13.07
N ALA A 131 -1.37 -0.45 -13.93
CA ALA A 131 -0.95 -1.72 -14.53
C ALA A 131 0.33 -1.58 -15.34
N VAL A 132 0.42 -0.56 -16.19
CA VAL A 132 1.60 -0.28 -17.01
C VAL A 132 2.81 0.08 -16.14
N LEU A 133 2.64 0.92 -15.11
CA LEU A 133 3.71 1.25 -14.17
C LEU A 133 4.22 0.01 -13.43
N ALA A 134 3.32 -0.84 -12.93
CA ALA A 134 3.70 -2.09 -12.25
C ALA A 134 4.47 -3.04 -13.19
N LEU A 135 4.04 -3.17 -14.45
CA LEU A 135 4.74 -3.97 -15.46
C LEU A 135 6.09 -3.36 -15.83
N TYR A 136 6.19 -2.04 -15.93
CA TYR A 136 7.44 -1.33 -16.18
C TYR A 136 8.46 -1.57 -15.05
N TRP A 137 8.03 -1.44 -13.80
CA TRP A 137 8.86 -1.74 -12.63
C TRP A 137 9.24 -3.22 -12.54
N THR A 138 8.35 -4.11 -12.98
CA THR A 138 8.65 -5.54 -13.11
C THR A 138 9.74 -5.77 -14.17
N GLY A 139 9.61 -5.12 -15.34
CA GLY A 139 10.61 -5.19 -16.41
C GLY A 139 11.99 -4.72 -15.94
N ASP A 140 12.05 -3.59 -15.25
CA ASP A 140 13.31 -3.10 -14.66
C ASP A 140 13.89 -4.05 -13.60
N GLY A 141 13.05 -4.65 -12.75
CA GLY A 141 13.47 -5.68 -11.79
C GLY A 141 14.03 -6.94 -12.47
N LEU A 142 13.45 -7.36 -13.60
CA LEU A 142 13.96 -8.48 -14.40
C LEU A 142 15.29 -8.14 -15.08
N VAL A 143 15.43 -6.92 -15.62
CA VAL A 143 16.71 -6.45 -16.17
C VAL A 143 17.78 -6.47 -15.07
N GLN A 144 17.46 -5.94 -13.89
CA GLN A 144 18.39 -5.97 -12.77
C GLN A 144 18.74 -7.40 -12.33
N ALA A 145 17.80 -8.34 -12.36
CA ALA A 145 18.06 -9.75 -12.06
C ALA A 145 19.01 -10.41 -13.07
N LEU A 146 18.94 -10.02 -14.35
CA LEU A 146 19.75 -10.60 -15.43
C LEU A 146 21.14 -9.97 -15.54
N THR A 147 21.26 -8.65 -15.37
CA THR A 147 22.50 -7.89 -15.61
C THR A 147 23.22 -7.49 -14.32
N GLY A 148 22.57 -7.70 -13.17
CA GLY A 148 22.98 -7.14 -11.88
C GLY A 148 22.68 -5.64 -11.73
N HIS A 149 22.22 -4.93 -12.77
CA HIS A 149 22.02 -3.48 -12.78
C HIS A 149 20.64 -3.08 -13.31
N GLY A 150 19.91 -2.27 -12.54
CA GLY A 150 18.65 -1.65 -12.94
C GLY A 150 18.79 -0.13 -13.08
N LEU A 151 17.67 0.55 -13.30
CA LEU A 151 17.61 2.02 -13.46
C LEU A 151 18.17 2.81 -12.27
N ARG A 152 18.16 2.22 -11.06
CA ARG A 152 18.73 2.83 -9.85
C ARG A 152 19.93 2.08 -9.29
N GLY A 153 20.68 1.43 -10.17
CA GLY A 153 21.99 0.86 -9.86
C GLY A 153 21.98 -0.65 -9.61
N ALA A 154 23.05 -1.12 -8.97
CA ALA A 154 23.29 -2.54 -8.76
C ALA A 154 22.28 -3.18 -7.79
N ALA A 155 22.00 -4.46 -7.97
CA ALA A 155 21.28 -5.26 -6.99
C ALA A 155 22.09 -5.36 -5.68
N ASN A 156 21.39 -5.43 -4.56
CA ASN A 156 22.04 -5.63 -3.27
C ASN A 156 22.47 -7.09 -3.12
N ILE A 157 23.64 -7.30 -2.52
CA ILE A 157 24.05 -8.61 -2.05
C ILE A 157 23.87 -8.62 -0.54
N GLU A 158 22.98 -9.49 -0.06
CA GLU A 158 22.69 -9.60 1.36
C GLU A 158 23.91 -10.16 2.11
N ALA A 159 24.45 -9.37 3.04
CA ALA A 159 25.63 -9.73 3.82
C ALA A 159 25.43 -11.07 4.55
N GLY A 160 26.45 -11.94 4.49
CA GLY A 160 26.44 -13.29 5.07
C GLY A 160 25.78 -14.38 4.21
N SER A 161 24.72 -14.07 3.47
CA SER A 161 24.05 -15.05 2.57
C SER A 161 24.58 -15.04 1.14
N GLY A 162 25.10 -13.90 0.68
CA GLY A 162 25.45 -13.69 -0.73
C GLY A 162 24.23 -13.59 -1.65
N LEU A 163 23.01 -13.51 -1.10
CA LEU A 163 21.79 -13.51 -1.90
C LEU A 163 21.61 -12.19 -2.63
N VAL A 164 21.42 -12.26 -3.95
CA VAL A 164 21.07 -11.09 -4.76
C VAL A 164 19.63 -10.70 -4.45
N ARG A 165 19.45 -9.51 -3.86
CA ARG A 165 18.16 -8.88 -3.61
C ARG A 165 17.95 -7.75 -4.59
N ILE A 166 16.99 -7.95 -5.50
CA ILE A 166 16.64 -6.92 -6.46
C ILE A 166 15.77 -5.84 -5.81
N SER A 167 16.06 -4.59 -6.15
CA SER A 167 15.33 -3.40 -5.73
C SER A 167 14.78 -2.61 -6.92
N GLY A 168 15.22 -2.95 -8.13
CA GLY A 168 14.93 -2.26 -9.38
C GLY A 168 15.01 -0.75 -9.23
N ILE A 169 13.99 -0.08 -9.74
CA ILE A 169 13.81 1.36 -9.80
C ILE A 169 13.62 2.01 -8.44
N PHE A 170 13.45 1.24 -7.36
CA PHE A 170 13.45 1.80 -6.00
C PHE A 170 14.89 2.01 -5.47
N GLY A 171 15.85 1.29 -6.05
CA GLY A 171 17.27 1.39 -5.69
C GLY A 171 17.62 0.67 -4.40
N ALA A 172 18.91 0.36 -4.25
CA ALA A 172 19.48 -0.43 -3.16
C ALA A 172 19.11 0.09 -1.75
N GLN A 173 19.01 1.41 -1.59
CA GLN A 173 18.75 2.06 -0.30
C GLN A 173 17.27 1.98 0.14
N HIS A 174 16.36 1.62 -0.77
CA HIS A 174 14.92 1.54 -0.52
C HIS A 174 14.37 0.23 -1.07
N PRO A 175 14.56 -0.91 -0.39
CA PRO A 175 14.14 -2.23 -0.86
C PRO A 175 12.60 -2.44 -0.75
N HIS A 176 11.81 -1.52 -1.30
CA HIS A 176 10.34 -1.50 -1.21
C HIS A 176 9.67 -2.15 -2.44
N LEU A 177 10.44 -2.44 -3.51
CA LEU A 177 9.95 -2.93 -4.80
C LEU A 177 8.96 -4.09 -4.64
N GLY A 178 9.35 -5.16 -3.93
CA GLY A 178 8.50 -6.34 -3.78
C GLY A 178 7.18 -6.03 -3.12
N GLN A 179 7.17 -5.25 -2.02
CA GLN A 179 5.95 -4.96 -1.28
C GLN A 179 4.99 -4.06 -2.07
N VAL A 180 5.52 -3.06 -2.78
CA VAL A 180 4.72 -2.18 -3.64
C VAL A 180 4.17 -2.97 -4.83
N LEU A 181 5.01 -3.75 -5.51
CA LEU A 181 4.56 -4.58 -6.65
C LEU A 181 3.51 -5.60 -6.24
N ALA A 182 3.69 -6.29 -5.11
CA ALA A 182 2.71 -7.25 -4.61
C ALA A 182 1.35 -6.57 -4.35
N SER A 183 1.35 -5.37 -3.78
CA SER A 183 0.13 -4.60 -3.50
C SER A 183 -0.56 -4.10 -4.77
N LEU A 184 0.21 -3.77 -5.81
CA LEU A 184 -0.31 -3.31 -7.10
C LEU A 184 -0.59 -4.44 -8.10
N ALA A 185 -0.16 -5.67 -7.85
CA ALA A 185 -0.20 -6.78 -8.80
C ALA A 185 -1.61 -7.10 -9.33
N VAL A 186 -2.66 -6.78 -8.57
CA VAL A 186 -4.05 -6.99 -9.00
C VAL A 186 -4.42 -6.16 -10.24
N PHE A 187 -3.80 -4.99 -10.45
CA PHE A 187 -4.06 -4.12 -11.59
C PHE A 187 -3.58 -4.71 -12.93
N PRO A 188 -2.30 -5.09 -13.12
CA PRO A 188 -1.85 -5.72 -14.36
C PRO A 188 -2.53 -7.07 -14.62
N LEU A 189 -2.76 -7.88 -13.58
CA LEU A 189 -3.50 -9.14 -13.70
C LEU A 189 -4.94 -8.89 -14.18
N GLY A 190 -5.64 -7.91 -13.60
CA GLY A 190 -6.98 -7.51 -14.01
C GLY A 190 -7.05 -6.89 -15.41
N TRP A 191 -5.98 -6.21 -15.84
CA TRP A 191 -5.88 -5.61 -17.16
C TRP A 191 -5.64 -6.64 -18.27
N VAL A 192 -4.77 -7.63 -18.03
CA VAL A 192 -4.38 -8.63 -19.03
C VAL A 192 -5.37 -9.79 -19.14
N ALA A 193 -6.03 -10.19 -18.04
CA ALA A 193 -6.99 -11.29 -18.03
C ALA A 193 -8.05 -11.24 -19.15
N PRO A 194 -8.77 -10.13 -19.40
CA PRO A 194 -9.77 -10.08 -20.46
C PRO A 194 -9.18 -9.98 -21.88
N ARG A 195 -7.88 -9.69 -22.03
CA ARG A 195 -7.23 -9.43 -23.33
C ARG A 195 -6.46 -10.62 -23.88
N ALA A 196 -5.71 -11.29 -23.02
CA ALA A 196 -4.82 -12.40 -23.39
C ALA A 196 -5.26 -13.73 -22.74
N GLY A 197 -6.48 -13.75 -22.19
CA GLY A 197 -7.07 -14.92 -21.56
C GLY A 197 -6.21 -15.49 -20.43
N ARG A 198 -6.28 -16.82 -20.28
CA ARG A 198 -5.57 -17.55 -19.21
C ARG A 198 -4.05 -17.53 -19.39
N ALA A 199 -3.57 -17.71 -20.61
CA ALA A 199 -2.13 -17.78 -20.89
C ALA A 199 -1.41 -16.46 -20.58
N GLY A 200 -1.97 -15.32 -21.02
CA GLY A 200 -1.38 -14.02 -20.70
C GLY A 200 -1.46 -13.68 -19.21
N TRP A 201 -2.53 -14.08 -18.53
CA TRP A 201 -2.63 -13.93 -17.08
C TRP A 201 -1.54 -14.72 -16.34
N LEU A 202 -1.33 -16.00 -16.72
CA LEU A 202 -0.30 -16.85 -16.14
C LEU A 202 1.11 -16.30 -16.41
N GLY A 203 1.36 -15.81 -17.62
CA GLY A 203 2.63 -15.17 -17.97
C GLY A 203 2.93 -13.95 -17.11
N VAL A 204 1.96 -13.02 -16.98
CA VAL A 204 2.13 -11.83 -16.13
C VAL A 204 2.25 -12.20 -14.65
N ALA A 205 1.51 -13.21 -14.19
CA ALA A 205 1.63 -13.71 -12.83
C ALA A 205 3.04 -14.26 -12.55
N LEU A 206 3.59 -15.05 -13.48
CA LEU A 206 4.94 -15.60 -13.34
C LEU A 206 6.00 -14.49 -13.28
N LEU A 207 5.91 -13.49 -14.17
CA LEU A 207 6.88 -12.38 -14.21
C LEU A 207 6.84 -11.52 -12.93
N LEU A 208 5.63 -11.18 -12.46
CA LEU A 208 5.45 -10.46 -11.19
C LEU A 208 5.98 -11.28 -10.01
N GLY A 209 5.61 -12.57 -9.95
CA GLY A 209 6.03 -13.48 -8.89
C GLY A 209 7.54 -13.63 -8.82
N LEU A 210 8.22 -13.75 -9.98
CA LEU A 210 9.67 -13.83 -10.06
C LEU A 210 10.33 -12.60 -9.43
N VAL A 211 9.92 -11.39 -9.84
CA VAL A 211 10.49 -10.15 -9.29
C VAL A 211 10.21 -10.00 -7.79
N ILE A 212 9.00 -10.36 -7.35
CA ILE A 212 8.60 -10.30 -5.94
C ILE A 212 9.42 -11.27 -5.07
N VAL A 213 9.67 -12.48 -5.55
CA VAL A 213 10.50 -13.47 -4.86
C VAL A 213 11.96 -13.01 -4.79
N LEU A 214 12.51 -12.54 -5.91
CA LEU A 214 13.89 -12.05 -5.99
C LEU A 214 14.13 -10.77 -5.17
N SER A 215 13.07 -10.05 -4.78
CA SER A 215 13.20 -8.90 -3.88
C SER A 215 13.57 -9.33 -2.44
N GLY A 216 13.47 -10.62 -2.11
CA GLY A 216 13.78 -11.19 -0.80
C GLY A 216 12.80 -10.82 0.31
N SER A 217 11.62 -10.24 0.00
CA SER A 217 10.63 -9.86 1.01
C SER A 217 9.61 -10.98 1.24
N ARG A 218 9.70 -11.65 2.41
CA ARG A 218 8.81 -12.78 2.74
C ARG A 218 7.33 -12.42 2.70
N ALA A 219 6.90 -11.25 3.16
CA ALA A 219 5.49 -10.89 2.99
C ALA A 219 5.15 -10.09 1.75
N ALA A 220 6.11 -9.67 0.93
CA ALA A 220 5.74 -9.37 -0.46
C ALA A 220 5.22 -10.65 -1.14
N VAL A 221 5.87 -11.79 -0.90
CA VAL A 221 5.40 -13.11 -1.38
C VAL A 221 4.04 -13.47 -0.79
N LEU A 222 3.82 -13.27 0.51
CA LEU A 222 2.52 -13.54 1.15
C LEU A 222 1.41 -12.62 0.61
N THR A 223 1.66 -11.31 0.53
CA THR A 223 0.75 -10.33 -0.08
C THR A 223 0.42 -10.72 -1.51
N TYR A 224 1.41 -11.16 -2.28
CA TYR A 224 1.21 -11.60 -3.65
C TYR A 224 0.40 -12.90 -3.75
N ALA A 225 0.63 -13.87 -2.86
CA ALA A 225 -0.17 -15.09 -2.80
C ALA A 225 -1.65 -14.79 -2.52
N LEU A 226 -1.95 -13.82 -1.66
CA LEU A 226 -3.31 -13.34 -1.43
C LEU A 226 -3.89 -12.69 -2.69
N VAL A 227 -3.12 -11.85 -3.40
CA VAL A 227 -3.56 -11.28 -4.69
C VAL A 227 -3.85 -12.36 -5.72
N LEU A 228 -3.00 -13.38 -5.84
CA LEU A 228 -3.24 -14.52 -6.72
C LEU A 228 -4.53 -15.23 -6.34
N LEU A 229 -4.73 -15.55 -5.07
CA LEU A 229 -5.96 -16.18 -4.57
C LEU A 229 -7.21 -15.36 -4.94
N PHE A 230 -7.23 -14.05 -4.67
CA PHE A 230 -8.38 -13.19 -4.98
C PHE A 230 -8.61 -13.00 -6.48
N SER A 231 -7.54 -12.87 -7.26
CA SER A 231 -7.64 -12.63 -8.72
C SER A 231 -7.98 -13.90 -9.51
N SER A 232 -7.65 -15.08 -8.95
CA SER A 232 -7.86 -16.40 -9.56
C SER A 232 -9.11 -17.14 -9.08
N TRP A 233 -9.67 -16.84 -7.89
CA TRP A 233 -10.79 -17.60 -7.28
C TRP A 233 -12.00 -17.80 -8.21
N ARG A 234 -12.21 -16.89 -9.18
CA ARG A 234 -13.30 -17.00 -10.17
C ARG A 234 -12.85 -17.49 -11.56
N ARG A 235 -11.56 -17.78 -11.75
CA ARG A 235 -10.94 -18.01 -13.06
C ARG A 235 -10.18 -19.33 -13.19
N LEU A 236 -9.58 -19.80 -12.11
CA LEU A 236 -8.75 -21.00 -12.05
C LEU A 236 -9.34 -21.97 -11.03
N ASP A 237 -9.18 -23.27 -11.29
CA ASP A 237 -9.44 -24.27 -10.26
C ASP A 237 -8.28 -24.35 -9.26
N TRP A 238 -8.48 -25.02 -8.12
CA TRP A 238 -7.47 -25.15 -7.09
C TRP A 238 -6.21 -25.92 -7.56
N LYS A 239 -6.33 -26.80 -8.56
CA LYS A 239 -5.22 -27.58 -9.13
C LYS A 239 -4.28 -26.68 -9.94
N GLN A 240 -4.82 -25.71 -10.66
CA GLN A 240 -4.05 -24.72 -11.41
C GLN A 240 -3.37 -23.70 -10.50
N LEU A 241 -4.02 -23.30 -9.41
CA LEU A 241 -3.39 -22.50 -8.36
C LEU A 241 -2.20 -23.23 -7.73
N LEU A 242 -2.38 -24.53 -7.45
CA LEU A 242 -1.29 -25.39 -7.01
C LEU A 242 -0.19 -25.47 -8.07
N GLY A 243 -0.52 -25.53 -9.36
CA GLY A 243 0.46 -25.50 -10.46
C GLY A 243 1.32 -24.22 -10.49
N VAL A 244 0.72 -23.04 -10.30
CA VAL A 244 1.46 -21.76 -10.20
C VAL A 244 2.36 -21.75 -8.97
N LEU A 245 1.85 -22.21 -7.83
CA LEU A 245 2.63 -22.32 -6.59
C LEU A 245 3.81 -23.29 -6.77
N VAL A 246 3.57 -24.46 -7.37
CA VAL A 246 4.61 -25.46 -7.66
C VAL A 246 5.63 -24.90 -8.64
N ALA A 247 5.23 -24.22 -9.71
CA ALA A 247 6.16 -23.60 -10.65
C ALA A 247 7.03 -22.53 -9.98
N ALA A 248 6.46 -21.73 -9.07
CA ALA A 248 7.23 -20.77 -8.28
C ALA A 248 8.21 -21.46 -7.33
N VAL A 249 7.78 -22.52 -6.64
CA VAL A 249 8.64 -23.34 -5.76
C VAL A 249 9.76 -24.02 -6.54
N VAL A 250 9.48 -24.57 -7.71
CA VAL A 250 10.47 -25.18 -8.60
C VAL A 250 11.45 -24.13 -9.13
N GLY A 251 10.98 -22.94 -9.50
CA GLY A 251 11.84 -21.82 -9.88
C GLY A 251 12.77 -21.39 -8.74
N ILE A 252 12.27 -21.33 -7.51
CA ILE A 252 13.06 -21.08 -6.31
C ILE A 252 14.07 -22.21 -6.06
N ALA A 253 13.66 -23.47 -6.19
CA ALA A 253 14.53 -24.63 -6.01
C ALA A 253 15.65 -24.69 -7.06
N ALA A 254 15.33 -24.38 -8.32
CA ALA A 254 16.32 -24.25 -9.39
C ALA A 254 17.33 -23.12 -9.05
N LEU A 255 16.85 -21.97 -8.58
CA LEU A 255 17.73 -20.90 -8.09
C LEU A 255 18.62 -21.40 -6.93
N ALA A 256 18.07 -22.18 -5.99
CA ALA A 256 18.80 -22.73 -4.87
C ALA A 256 19.88 -23.76 -5.27
N THR A 257 19.67 -24.52 -6.35
CA THR A 257 20.72 -25.43 -6.89
C THR A 257 21.90 -24.68 -7.49
N VAL A 258 21.69 -23.43 -7.94
CA VAL A 258 22.76 -22.56 -8.45
C VAL A 258 23.50 -21.86 -7.29
N PHE A 259 22.89 -21.74 -6.10
CA PHE A 259 23.46 -21.06 -4.92
C PHE A 259 23.38 -21.89 -3.61
N PRO A 260 24.17 -22.98 -3.47
CA PRO A 260 24.00 -23.99 -2.41
C PRO A 260 24.41 -23.58 -0.97
N ALA A 261 25.28 -22.58 -0.80
CA ALA A 261 25.67 -22.08 0.54
C ALA A 261 24.47 -21.49 1.33
N GLU A 262 23.45 -21.04 0.61
CA GLU A 262 22.30 -20.34 1.17
C GLU A 262 21.24 -21.28 1.75
N LEU A 263 21.07 -22.48 1.18
CA LEU A 263 20.17 -23.48 1.73
C LEU A 263 20.66 -23.94 3.13
N HIS A 264 21.98 -24.06 3.29
CA HIS A 264 22.61 -24.38 4.57
C HIS A 264 22.39 -23.28 5.63
N SER A 265 22.53 -22.00 5.27
CA SER A 265 22.30 -20.87 6.20
C SER A 265 20.84 -20.81 6.69
N ARG A 266 19.88 -21.18 5.83
CA ARG A 266 18.45 -21.21 6.17
C ARG A 266 18.08 -22.41 7.02
N ILE A 267 18.61 -23.59 6.69
CA ILE A 267 18.43 -24.81 7.49
C ILE A 267 19.03 -24.61 8.88
N ALA A 268 20.23 -24.02 8.99
CA ALA A 268 20.86 -23.71 10.28
C ALA A 268 19.99 -22.76 11.15
N ARG A 269 19.39 -21.72 10.54
CA ARG A 269 18.44 -20.81 11.23
C ARG A 269 17.13 -21.49 11.65
N SER A 270 16.62 -22.42 10.85
CA SER A 270 15.44 -23.22 11.21
C SER A 270 15.75 -24.28 12.28
N GLN A 271 16.99 -24.79 12.33
CA GLN A 271 17.46 -25.69 13.38
C GLN A 271 17.63 -25.00 14.74
N ALA A 272 17.88 -23.68 14.76
CA ALA A 272 17.98 -22.89 16.00
C ALA A 272 16.71 -22.92 16.88
N ILE A 273 15.53 -23.17 16.28
CA ILE A 273 14.25 -23.33 17.01
C ILE A 273 14.28 -24.54 17.95
N TRP A 274 15.02 -25.59 17.60
CA TRP A 274 15.03 -26.86 18.33
C TRP A 274 16.02 -26.86 19.50
N HIS A 275 16.89 -25.85 19.61
CA HIS A 275 17.99 -25.82 20.59
C HIS A 275 18.00 -24.61 21.53
N GLY A 276 17.24 -23.54 21.27
CA GLY A 276 17.24 -22.34 22.13
C GLY A 276 15.83 -21.83 22.38
N GLY A 277 15.50 -21.49 23.63
CA GLY A 277 14.21 -20.98 24.07
C GLY A 277 13.77 -19.68 23.38
N ILE A 278 13.57 -18.59 24.12
CA ILE A 278 13.09 -17.33 23.54
C ILE A 278 14.11 -16.74 22.54
N ASP A 279 15.41 -16.90 22.77
CA ASP A 279 16.47 -16.42 21.87
C ASP A 279 16.53 -17.18 20.54
N GLY A 280 16.33 -18.50 20.56
CA GLY A 280 16.29 -19.33 19.35
C GLY A 280 15.08 -18.99 18.47
N LEU A 281 13.94 -18.70 19.10
CA LEU A 281 12.74 -18.22 18.42
C LEU A 281 12.94 -16.80 17.84
N ASP A 282 13.61 -15.91 18.55
CA ASP A 282 13.92 -14.56 18.06
C ASP A 282 14.83 -14.61 16.84
N ALA A 283 15.92 -15.38 16.89
CA ALA A 283 16.82 -15.59 15.76
C ALA A 283 16.08 -16.18 14.54
N ALA A 284 15.25 -17.21 14.75
CA ALA A 284 14.48 -17.84 13.67
C ALA A 284 13.42 -16.91 13.06
N SER A 285 12.83 -16.04 13.87
CA SER A 285 11.86 -15.03 13.44
C SER A 285 12.50 -13.76 12.85
N SER A 286 13.82 -13.72 12.72
CA SER A 286 14.57 -12.52 12.30
C SER A 286 14.33 -11.32 13.23
N GLY A 287 14.34 -11.57 14.53
CA GLY A 287 14.27 -10.57 15.59
C GLY A 287 12.85 -10.04 15.85
N ARG A 288 11.80 -10.72 15.41
CA ARG A 288 10.41 -10.25 15.57
C ARG A 288 9.93 -10.37 17.01
N VAL A 289 10.43 -11.35 17.77
CA VAL A 289 10.05 -11.53 19.18
C VAL A 289 10.50 -10.34 20.01
N ARG A 290 11.75 -9.90 19.89
CA ARG A 290 12.26 -8.71 20.60
C ARG A 290 11.58 -7.41 20.15
N ILE A 291 11.23 -7.29 18.87
CA ILE A 291 10.48 -6.14 18.34
C ILE A 291 9.09 -6.11 18.98
N TRP A 292 8.34 -7.21 18.91
CA TRP A 292 6.98 -7.23 19.44
C TRP A 292 6.95 -7.10 20.97
N GLY A 293 7.94 -7.64 21.67
CA GLY A 293 8.14 -7.42 23.11
C GLY A 293 8.27 -5.93 23.45
N ALA A 294 9.11 -5.20 22.71
CA ALA A 294 9.27 -3.76 22.88
C ALA A 294 7.98 -2.99 22.56
N ALA A 295 7.27 -3.34 21.48
CA ALA A 295 5.98 -2.73 21.14
C ALA A 295 4.94 -2.90 22.26
N LEU A 296 4.88 -4.08 22.88
CA LEU A 296 3.99 -4.37 24.00
C LEU A 296 4.39 -3.64 25.29
N CYS A 297 5.69 -3.46 25.55
CA CYS A 297 6.19 -2.61 26.63
C CYS A 297 5.73 -1.16 26.44
N MET A 298 5.96 -0.58 25.26
CA MET A 298 5.52 0.78 24.92
C MET A 298 4.01 0.96 25.11
N ALA A 299 3.22 -0.02 24.65
CA ALA A 299 1.77 -0.01 24.80
C ALA A 299 1.31 -0.11 26.26
N ARG A 300 2.07 -0.78 27.14
CA ARG A 300 1.75 -0.88 28.58
C ARG A 300 2.11 0.39 29.33
N GLU A 301 3.24 1.01 29.00
CA GLU A 301 3.71 2.25 29.65
C GLU A 301 2.93 3.49 29.16
N HIS A 302 2.52 3.49 27.89
CA HIS A 302 1.80 4.61 27.25
C HIS A 302 0.45 4.16 26.64
N PRO A 303 -0.52 3.68 27.43
CA PRO A 303 -1.70 2.98 26.92
C PRO A 303 -2.65 3.85 26.11
N LEU A 304 -2.76 5.15 26.37
CA LEU A 304 -3.74 6.01 25.71
C LEU A 304 -3.24 6.57 24.37
N ASN A 305 -2.06 7.21 24.39
CA ASN A 305 -1.52 7.97 23.25
C ASN A 305 -0.31 7.28 22.60
N GLY A 306 0.21 6.19 23.16
CA GLY A 306 1.46 5.58 22.71
C GLY A 306 2.68 6.46 22.95
N VAL A 307 3.82 6.03 22.41
CA VAL A 307 5.11 6.75 22.53
C VAL A 307 5.27 7.91 21.53
N GLY A 308 4.23 8.22 20.76
CA GLY A 308 4.25 9.20 19.69
C GLY A 308 4.44 8.57 18.31
N VAL A 309 3.77 9.14 17.31
CA VAL A 309 3.91 8.75 15.90
C VAL A 309 5.37 8.78 15.47
N ARG A 310 5.85 7.70 14.83
CA ARG A 310 7.26 7.51 14.43
C ARG A 310 8.26 7.49 15.60
N GLY A 311 7.77 7.39 16.84
CA GLY A 311 8.53 7.36 18.08
C GLY A 311 9.04 5.99 18.48
N TYR A 312 8.63 4.91 17.78
CA TYR A 312 9.04 3.53 18.11
C TYR A 312 10.56 3.39 18.23
N ARG A 313 11.31 3.92 17.27
CA ARG A 313 12.78 3.88 17.26
C ARG A 313 13.39 4.56 18.50
N ASP A 314 12.77 5.64 18.94
CA ASP A 314 13.29 6.51 19.98
C ASP A 314 13.00 5.90 21.36
N ALA A 315 11.85 5.23 21.53
CA ALA A 315 11.49 4.47 22.73
C ALA A 315 12.07 3.04 22.77
N TYR A 316 12.59 2.51 21.65
CA TYR A 316 12.99 1.09 21.56
C TYR A 316 14.04 0.71 22.59
N ALA A 317 15.05 1.55 22.83
CA ALA A 317 16.12 1.22 23.78
C ALA A 317 15.62 1.05 25.22
N HIS A 318 14.55 1.76 25.60
CA HIS A 318 13.94 1.64 26.93
C HIS A 318 13.14 0.35 27.09
N CYS A 319 12.45 -0.06 26.02
CA CYS A 319 11.52 -1.20 26.02
C CYS A 319 12.10 -2.49 25.42
N ALA A 320 13.32 -2.47 24.87
CA ALA A 320 13.92 -3.63 24.24
C ALA A 320 14.20 -4.71 25.28
N PRO A 321 13.70 -5.94 25.10
CA PRO A 321 14.04 -7.02 26.00
C PRO A 321 15.54 -7.34 25.92
N HIS A 322 16.13 -7.67 27.07
CA HIS A 322 17.46 -8.26 27.12
C HIS A 322 17.43 -9.62 26.42
N MET A 323 18.31 -9.82 25.44
CA MET A 323 18.49 -11.09 24.72
C MET A 323 19.98 -11.37 24.65
N ASP A 324 20.36 -12.64 24.74
CA ASP A 324 21.77 -13.06 24.69
C ASP A 324 22.31 -13.04 23.26
N THR A 325 21.42 -13.12 22.27
CA THR A 325 21.78 -13.05 20.85
C THR A 325 21.77 -11.60 20.34
N PRO A 326 22.74 -11.23 19.48
CA PRO A 326 22.74 -9.91 18.85
C PRO A 326 21.54 -9.76 17.92
N ALA A 327 21.08 -8.51 17.75
CA ALA A 327 19.97 -8.22 16.85
C ALA A 327 20.33 -8.58 15.39
N PRO A 328 19.44 -9.27 14.64
CA PRO A 328 19.74 -9.71 13.27
C PRO A 328 20.00 -8.58 12.26
N TRP A 329 19.62 -7.34 12.58
CA TRP A 329 19.86 -6.15 11.76
C TRP A 329 21.11 -5.36 12.17
N GLY A 330 21.89 -5.87 13.13
CA GLY A 330 23.09 -5.22 13.66
C GLY A 330 22.79 -4.22 14.77
N ASP A 331 23.71 -3.28 14.98
CA ASP A 331 23.66 -2.33 16.08
C ASP A 331 22.54 -1.29 15.91
N GLY A 332 21.92 -0.91 17.03
CA GLY A 332 20.92 0.14 17.11
C GLY A 332 19.47 -0.35 17.23
N SER A 333 18.56 0.63 17.27
CA SER A 333 17.14 0.40 17.53
C SER A 333 16.39 -0.14 16.30
N ALA A 334 15.43 -1.04 16.54
CA ALA A 334 14.44 -1.37 15.53
C ALA A 334 13.63 -0.11 15.16
N LEU A 335 13.27 0.03 13.88
CA LEU A 335 12.67 1.26 13.37
C LEU A 335 11.15 1.34 13.58
N HIS A 336 10.48 0.19 13.63
CA HIS A 336 9.02 0.05 13.79
C HIS A 336 8.66 -1.40 14.12
N ALA A 337 7.40 -1.64 14.51
CA ALA A 337 6.97 -2.94 15.05
C ALA A 337 6.86 -4.06 14.01
N HIS A 338 6.97 -3.76 12.71
CA HIS A 338 6.78 -4.74 11.63
C HIS A 338 5.49 -5.56 11.80
N GLN A 339 4.44 -4.93 12.31
CA GLN A 339 3.08 -5.47 12.40
C GLN A 339 2.16 -4.28 12.70
N ILE A 340 1.21 -4.00 11.80
CA ILE A 340 0.44 -2.76 11.82
C ILE A 340 -0.33 -2.50 13.13
N VAL A 341 -0.88 -3.53 13.77
CA VAL A 341 -1.66 -3.37 15.02
C VAL A 341 -0.76 -3.00 16.19
N LEU A 342 0.39 -3.67 16.32
CA LEU A 342 1.40 -3.38 17.32
C LEU A 342 2.04 -2.02 17.06
N GLU A 343 2.28 -1.67 15.80
CA GLU A 343 2.80 -0.35 15.45
C GLU A 343 1.82 0.74 15.86
N VAL A 344 0.56 0.67 15.42
CA VAL A 344 -0.48 1.62 15.80
C VAL A 344 -0.68 1.68 17.31
N LEU A 345 -0.76 0.53 17.98
CA LEU A 345 -0.94 0.45 19.43
C LEU A 345 0.25 1.05 20.19
N SER A 346 1.49 0.75 19.79
CA SER A 346 2.69 1.25 20.46
C SER A 346 2.92 2.75 20.22
N GLU A 347 2.68 3.25 19.01
CA GLU A 347 2.98 4.64 18.64
C GLU A 347 1.84 5.60 18.92
N THR A 348 0.58 5.13 18.86
CA THR A 348 -0.61 5.99 18.99
C THR A 348 -1.62 5.52 20.06
N GLY A 349 -1.30 4.44 20.76
CA GLY A 349 -2.08 3.94 21.91
C GLY A 349 -3.44 3.36 21.54
N LEU A 350 -4.25 3.10 22.56
CA LEU A 350 -5.61 2.58 22.42
C LEU A 350 -6.53 3.56 21.69
N ILE A 351 -6.32 4.87 21.83
CA ILE A 351 -7.09 5.88 21.09
C ILE A 351 -6.81 5.74 19.60
N GLY A 352 -5.53 5.70 19.22
CA GLY A 352 -5.14 5.55 17.83
C GLY A 352 -5.61 4.23 17.22
N LEU A 353 -5.47 3.12 17.96
CA LEU A 353 -5.97 1.82 17.52
C LEU A 353 -7.49 1.81 17.33
N ALA A 354 -8.26 2.41 18.25
CA ALA A 354 -9.71 2.49 18.12
C ALA A 354 -10.14 3.29 16.88
N LEU A 355 -9.52 4.46 16.64
CA LEU A 355 -9.79 5.28 15.46
C LEU A 355 -9.43 4.54 14.17
N TRP A 356 -8.29 3.85 14.13
CA TRP A 356 -7.88 3.04 12.99
C TRP A 356 -8.87 1.90 12.70
N LEU A 357 -9.32 1.19 13.74
CA LEU A 357 -10.35 0.14 13.62
C LEU A 357 -11.70 0.68 13.15
N ILE A 358 -12.09 1.89 13.58
CA ILE A 358 -13.29 2.58 13.07
C ILE A 358 -13.15 2.86 11.57
N GLY A 359 -11.99 3.36 11.13
CA GLY A 359 -11.70 3.57 9.71
C GLY A 359 -11.84 2.27 8.89
N ALA A 360 -11.22 1.19 9.37
CA ALA A 360 -11.34 -0.13 8.75
C ALA A 360 -12.81 -0.61 8.69
N ALA A 361 -13.55 -0.46 9.80
CA ALA A 361 -14.96 -0.82 9.87
C ALA A 361 -15.82 -0.01 8.89
N LEU A 362 -15.56 1.30 8.72
CA LEU A 362 -16.25 2.15 7.75
C LEU A 362 -15.97 1.71 6.31
N ALA A 363 -14.71 1.41 5.98
CA ALA A 363 -14.34 0.90 4.65
C ALA A 363 -15.03 -0.44 4.35
N ILE A 364 -15.02 -1.38 5.31
CA ILE A 364 -15.67 -2.69 5.19
C ILE A 364 -17.19 -2.53 5.10
N ARG A 365 -17.79 -1.66 5.91
CA ARG A 365 -19.22 -1.36 5.87
C ARG A 365 -19.61 -0.84 4.49
N ALA A 366 -18.86 0.12 3.94
CA ALA A 366 -19.12 0.64 2.60
C ALA A 366 -19.12 -0.48 1.55
N TRP A 367 -18.13 -1.39 1.58
CA TRP A 367 -18.11 -2.55 0.70
C TRP A 367 -19.34 -3.47 0.90
N ARG A 368 -19.63 -3.83 2.15
CA ARG A 368 -20.71 -4.76 2.52
C ARG A 368 -22.10 -4.27 2.17
N PHE A 369 -22.32 -2.96 2.09
CA PHE A 369 -23.61 -2.38 1.70
C PHE A 369 -23.63 -1.85 0.25
N ALA A 370 -22.50 -1.87 -0.46
CA ALA A 370 -22.46 -1.51 -1.87
C ALA A 370 -23.17 -2.55 -2.77
N LYS A 371 -23.84 -2.04 -3.82
CA LYS A 371 -24.46 -2.85 -4.88
C LYS A 371 -23.40 -3.68 -5.62
N PRO A 372 -23.76 -4.83 -6.23
CA PRO A 372 -22.81 -5.67 -6.97
C PRO A 372 -22.00 -4.93 -8.05
N ALA A 373 -22.63 -4.02 -8.80
CA ALA A 373 -21.94 -3.19 -9.81
C ALA A 373 -20.85 -2.29 -9.20
N ALA A 374 -21.16 -1.62 -8.09
CA ALA A 374 -20.21 -0.79 -7.34
C ALA A 374 -19.02 -1.61 -6.82
N ARG A 375 -19.28 -2.82 -6.30
CA ARG A 375 -18.20 -3.74 -5.87
C ARG A 375 -17.33 -4.19 -7.04
N ALA A 376 -17.94 -4.54 -8.18
CA ALA A 376 -17.19 -4.96 -9.36
C ALA A 376 -16.25 -3.85 -9.85
N ARG A 377 -16.74 -2.60 -9.86
CA ARG A 377 -15.98 -1.41 -10.22
C ARG A 377 -14.82 -1.12 -9.26
N ALA A 378 -15.02 -1.32 -7.97
CA ALA A 378 -14.01 -1.09 -6.93
C ALA A 378 -13.13 -2.31 -6.63
N ALA A 379 -13.33 -3.46 -7.31
CA ALA A 379 -12.69 -4.71 -6.93
C ALA A 379 -11.15 -4.64 -6.92
N LEU A 380 -10.55 -4.02 -7.93
CA LEU A 380 -9.08 -3.91 -8.02
C LEU A 380 -8.50 -3.07 -6.86
N PRO A 381 -8.91 -1.80 -6.65
CA PRO A 381 -8.40 -1.01 -5.53
C PRO A 381 -8.81 -1.57 -4.16
N ALA A 382 -9.98 -2.23 -4.04
CA ALA A 382 -10.39 -2.90 -2.80
C ALA A 382 -9.43 -4.04 -2.42
N VAL A 383 -9.07 -4.90 -3.37
CA VAL A 383 -8.09 -5.97 -3.16
C VAL A 383 -6.72 -5.38 -2.86
N ALA A 384 -6.26 -4.40 -3.64
CA ALA A 384 -4.97 -3.74 -3.42
C ALA A 384 -4.89 -3.13 -2.01
N LEU A 385 -5.90 -2.37 -1.58
CA LEU A 385 -5.97 -1.80 -0.24
C LEU A 385 -6.01 -2.88 0.82
N ALA A 386 -6.87 -3.90 0.65
CA ALA A 386 -7.00 -5.00 1.59
C ALA A 386 -5.66 -5.70 1.81
N VAL A 387 -4.97 -6.17 0.77
CA VAL A 387 -3.68 -6.87 0.93
C VAL A 387 -2.55 -5.95 1.41
N THR A 388 -2.69 -4.64 1.23
CA THR A 388 -1.76 -3.63 1.78
C THR A 388 -1.88 -3.52 3.29
N VAL A 389 -3.07 -3.77 3.87
CA VAL A 389 -3.30 -3.68 5.33
C VAL A 389 -3.52 -5.04 6.02
N PHE A 390 -3.87 -6.08 5.25
CA PHE A 390 -4.31 -7.41 5.71
C PHE A 390 -3.22 -8.50 5.53
N PRO A 391 -3.16 -9.52 6.42
CA PRO A 391 -3.94 -9.66 7.65
C PRO A 391 -3.41 -8.80 8.79
N LEU A 392 -2.14 -8.43 8.74
CA LEU A 392 -1.41 -7.77 9.83
C LEU A 392 -0.09 -7.26 9.22
N ASN A 393 -0.14 -6.40 8.20
CA ASN A 393 1.03 -6.01 7.40
C ASN A 393 2.30 -5.90 8.25
N THR A 394 3.30 -6.74 7.93
CA THR A 394 4.54 -6.87 8.72
C THR A 394 5.76 -6.13 8.15
N HIS A 395 5.55 -5.15 7.25
CA HIS A 395 6.61 -4.69 6.35
C HIS A 395 7.09 -3.29 6.66
N LEU A 396 6.37 -2.29 6.15
CA LEU A 396 6.82 -0.91 6.11
C LEU A 396 6.10 -0.13 7.20
N ALA A 397 6.80 0.83 7.78
CA ALA A 397 6.26 1.68 8.84
C ALA A 397 4.97 2.36 8.34
N PHE A 398 3.85 2.04 8.97
CA PHE A 398 2.52 2.48 8.61
C PHE A 398 2.40 4.00 8.59
N TYR A 399 2.95 4.66 9.61
CA TYR A 399 2.98 6.13 9.69
C TYR A 399 4.14 6.77 8.95
N SER A 400 4.89 6.02 8.14
CA SER A 400 5.85 6.67 7.23
C SER A 400 5.11 7.38 6.10
N SER A 401 5.57 8.58 5.75
CA SER A 401 5.09 9.29 4.55
C SER A 401 5.08 8.44 3.27
N PHE A 402 5.98 7.45 3.13
CA PHE A 402 6.00 6.53 1.99
C PHE A 402 4.84 5.52 2.01
N TRP A 403 4.65 4.79 3.10
CA TRP A 403 3.68 3.69 3.14
C TRP A 403 2.28 4.13 3.56
N GLY A 404 2.18 5.08 4.50
CA GLY A 404 0.92 5.72 4.87
C GLY A 404 0.33 6.48 3.69
N GLY A 405 1.14 7.27 2.97
CA GLY A 405 0.72 7.94 1.74
C GLY A 405 0.24 6.98 0.65
N PHE A 406 0.91 5.83 0.49
CA PHE A 406 0.53 4.80 -0.48
C PHE A 406 -0.81 4.14 -0.09
N THR A 407 -0.98 3.85 1.20
CA THR A 407 -2.23 3.29 1.74
C THR A 407 -3.40 4.25 1.55
N LEU A 408 -3.21 5.54 1.85
CA LEU A 408 -4.22 6.58 1.66
C LEU A 408 -4.54 6.80 0.17
N LEU A 409 -3.55 6.70 -0.71
CA LEU A 409 -3.78 6.71 -2.16
C LEU A 409 -4.71 5.56 -2.57
N LEU A 410 -4.41 4.33 -2.16
CA LEU A 410 -5.24 3.15 -2.44
C LEU A 410 -6.64 3.28 -1.82
N ALA A 411 -6.76 3.86 -0.63
CA ALA A 411 -8.04 4.18 0.00
C ALA A 411 -8.86 5.17 -0.84
N GLY A 412 -8.23 6.23 -1.36
CA GLY A 412 -8.88 7.16 -2.28
C GLY A 412 -9.38 6.48 -3.57
N LEU A 413 -8.53 5.65 -4.19
CA LEU A 413 -8.92 4.85 -5.36
C LEU A 413 -10.09 3.90 -5.06
N TYR A 414 -10.07 3.27 -3.88
CA TYR A 414 -11.14 2.38 -3.42
C TYR A 414 -12.47 3.14 -3.28
N VAL A 415 -12.49 4.24 -2.53
CA VAL A 415 -13.71 5.01 -2.28
C VAL A 415 -14.24 5.64 -3.57
N GLY A 416 -13.37 6.24 -4.37
CA GLY A 416 -13.75 6.87 -5.64
C GLY A 416 -14.35 5.87 -6.63
N ALA A 417 -13.77 4.67 -6.72
CA ALA A 417 -14.31 3.61 -7.57
C ALA A 417 -15.59 3.01 -6.98
N LEU A 418 -15.73 2.90 -5.66
CA LEU A 418 -16.93 2.31 -5.05
C LEU A 418 -18.17 3.16 -5.31
N PHE A 419 -18.05 4.47 -5.10
CA PHE A 419 -19.14 5.43 -5.30
C PHE A 419 -19.15 6.07 -6.69
N GLY A 420 -18.33 5.57 -7.61
CA GLY A 420 -18.21 6.09 -8.96
C GLY A 420 -19.48 5.96 -9.81
N GLU A 421 -19.44 6.65 -10.95
CA GLU A 421 -20.43 6.59 -12.01
C GLU A 421 -19.92 5.68 -13.13
N ASP A 422 -20.85 4.96 -13.76
CA ASP A 422 -20.61 4.24 -15.01
C ASP A 422 -21.02 5.15 -16.18
N ALA A 423 -20.48 4.91 -17.37
CA ALA A 423 -20.89 5.68 -18.54
C ALA A 423 -22.39 5.50 -18.74
N THR A 424 -23.14 6.60 -18.69
CA THR A 424 -24.52 6.61 -19.19
C THR A 424 -24.46 6.28 -20.67
N ILE A 425 -24.91 5.08 -21.06
CA ILE A 425 -25.25 4.82 -22.45
C ILE A 425 -26.38 5.80 -22.75
N ASP A 426 -26.11 6.76 -23.63
CA ASP A 426 -27.11 7.72 -24.07
C ASP A 426 -28.16 6.98 -24.90
N THR A 427 -29.15 6.38 -24.24
CA THR A 427 -30.32 5.76 -24.90
C THR A 427 -31.31 6.85 -25.34
N ALA A 428 -30.80 7.91 -25.97
CA ALA A 428 -31.56 9.04 -26.50
C ALA A 428 -31.53 9.06 -28.05
N GLY A 429 -31.46 7.89 -28.68
CA GLY A 429 -31.44 7.73 -30.14
C GLY A 429 -32.53 6.83 -30.72
N GLU A 430 -33.43 6.27 -29.92
CA GLU A 430 -34.54 5.43 -30.39
C GLU A 430 -35.82 5.75 -29.61
N ARG A 431 -36.52 6.81 -30.00
CA ARG A 431 -37.99 6.91 -29.93
C ARG A 431 -38.51 7.76 -31.06
#